data_AF-A0A7J9IU96-F1
#
_entry.id   AF-A0A7J9IU96-F1
#
_cell.length_a   1.000
_cell.length_b   1.000
_cell.length_c   1.000
_cell.angle_alpha   90.00
_cell.angle_beta   90.00
_cell.angle_gamma   90.00
#
_symmetry.space_group_name_H-M   'P 1'
#
loop_
_entity.id
_entity.type
_entity.pdbx_description
1 polymer ?
#
loop_
_entity_poly.entity_id
_entity_poly.type
_entity_poly.pdbx_seq_one_letter_code
_entity_poly.pdbx_strand_id
1 'polypeptide(L)'
;MKDPSIAAFWLLTLPQIVGGLEYDDDVKQKIWWQYKESMRYDQLRDVVAKRNPGWEHLQEGLITLDPVRARDDPVVVKNVPYYKAKKALEAEVMRQDPPPRPQNWGNLDLPLNASSWSEDDLKDPAKLYEMTVLLNAQREIADKLLDAQWETKWRQEKLNEMLEEKVRPYIQNIDNGVLPQPIVIPSQTGNQKV
;
A
#
# COMPACT_ATOMS: atom_id res chain seq x y z
N MET A 1 12.71 8.02 -12.08
CA MET A 1 13.12 9.05 -13.07
C MET A 1 14.56 9.38 -12.80
N LYS A 2 15.46 9.30 -13.80
CA LYS A 2 16.90 9.46 -13.55
C LYS A 2 17.41 10.90 -13.69
N ASP A 3 16.67 11.75 -14.40
CA ASP A 3 17.04 13.15 -14.62
C ASP A 3 16.53 14.03 -13.46
N PRO A 4 17.42 14.69 -12.71
CA PRO A 4 17.06 15.62 -11.63
C PRO A 4 16.11 16.74 -12.08
N SER A 5 16.26 17.22 -13.31
CA SER A 5 15.50 18.35 -13.86
C SER A 5 14.05 17.94 -14.13
N ILE A 6 13.87 16.75 -14.69
CA ILE A 6 12.55 16.15 -14.91
C ILE A 6 11.90 15.83 -13.57
N ALA A 7 12.66 15.27 -12.61
CA ALA A 7 12.15 14.99 -11.27
C ALA A 7 11.69 16.26 -10.53
N ALA A 8 12.46 17.35 -10.61
CA ALA A 8 12.06 18.63 -10.02
C ALA A 8 10.74 19.14 -10.61
N PHE A 9 10.58 19.05 -11.94
CA PHE A 9 9.32 19.40 -12.60
C PHE A 9 8.15 18.57 -12.07
N TRP A 10 8.27 17.24 -12.04
CA TRP A 10 7.17 16.36 -11.61
C TRP A 10 6.84 16.44 -10.12
N LEU A 11 7.87 16.57 -9.27
CA LEU A 11 7.70 16.51 -7.82
C LEU A 11 7.35 17.86 -7.20
N LEU A 12 7.80 18.97 -7.80
CA LEU A 12 7.64 20.31 -7.22
C LEU A 12 6.77 21.21 -8.11
N THR A 13 7.09 21.29 -9.41
CA THR A 13 6.48 22.29 -10.30
C THR A 13 5.09 21.89 -10.81
N LEU A 14 4.87 20.61 -11.13
CA LEU A 14 3.57 20.13 -11.63
C LEU A 14 2.47 20.23 -10.55
N PRO A 15 2.68 19.84 -9.29
CA PRO A 15 1.69 20.07 -8.22
C PRO A 15 1.36 21.55 -8.00
N GLN A 16 2.34 22.45 -8.17
CA GLN A 16 2.12 23.90 -8.13
C GLN A 16 1.22 24.36 -9.28
N ILE A 17 1.50 23.93 -10.51
CA ILE A 17 0.74 24.36 -11.71
C ILE A 17 -0.69 23.80 -11.71
N VAL A 18 -0.85 22.52 -11.38
CA VAL A 18 -2.14 21.81 -11.51
C VAL A 18 -3.00 21.97 -10.25
N GLY A 19 -2.38 21.98 -9.08
CA GLY A 19 -3.07 21.98 -7.79
C GLY A 19 -2.98 23.28 -7.00
N GLY A 20 -2.22 24.28 -7.48
CA GLY A 20 -1.97 25.51 -6.72
C GLY A 20 -1.23 25.27 -5.40
N LEU A 21 -0.61 24.09 -5.21
CA LEU A 21 0.06 23.70 -3.97
C LEU A 21 1.48 24.25 -3.97
N GLU A 22 1.70 25.33 -3.24
CA GLU A 22 3.05 25.88 -3.04
C GLU A 22 3.71 25.22 -1.82
N TYR A 23 4.77 24.46 -2.06
CA TYR A 23 5.55 23.85 -0.98
C TYR A 23 6.49 24.87 -0.36
N ASP A 24 6.55 24.87 0.96
CA ASP A 24 7.61 25.54 1.71
C ASP A 24 8.98 24.93 1.40
N ASP A 25 10.04 25.73 1.57
CA ASP A 25 11.39 25.32 1.18
C ASP A 25 11.91 24.10 1.97
N ASP A 26 11.45 23.90 3.21
CA ASP A 26 11.79 22.71 4.00
C ASP A 26 11.11 21.45 3.43
N VAL A 27 9.87 21.57 2.96
CA VAL A 27 9.13 20.48 2.31
C VAL A 27 9.77 20.15 0.95
N LYS A 28 10.12 21.15 0.15
CA LYS A 28 10.87 20.94 -1.10
C LYS A 28 12.18 20.20 -0.85
N GLN A 29 12.91 20.58 0.21
CA GLN A 29 14.14 19.87 0.59
C GLN A 29 13.87 18.42 0.97
N LYS A 30 12.86 18.14 1.80
CA LYS A 30 12.50 16.77 2.19
C LYS A 30 12.15 15.91 0.97
N ILE A 31 11.33 16.43 0.05
CA ILE A 31 10.98 15.77 -1.21
C ILE A 31 12.24 15.48 -2.02
N TRP A 32 13.16 16.44 -2.09
CA TRP A 32 14.42 16.27 -2.82
C TRP A 32 15.37 15.25 -2.17
N TRP A 33 15.42 15.18 -0.84
CA TRP A 33 16.15 14.17 -0.10
C TRP A 33 15.62 12.76 -0.38
N GLN A 34 14.30 12.59 -0.33
CA GLN A 34 13.65 11.31 -0.67
C GLN A 34 13.92 10.91 -2.13
N TYR A 35 13.87 11.87 -3.07
CA TYR A 35 14.22 11.62 -4.45
C TYR A 35 15.67 11.13 -4.60
N LYS A 36 16.63 11.79 -3.95
CA LYS A 36 18.04 11.40 -3.98
C LYS A 36 18.28 10.02 -3.38
N GLU A 37 17.60 9.70 -2.29
CA GLU A 37 17.68 8.38 -1.64
C GLU A 37 17.11 7.28 -2.53
N SER A 38 15.96 7.52 -3.16
CA SER A 38 15.36 6.62 -4.14
C SER A 38 16.28 6.41 -5.37
N MET A 39 16.93 7.48 -5.84
CA MET A 39 17.89 7.43 -6.92
C MET A 39 19.13 6.59 -6.57
N ARG A 40 19.61 6.67 -5.33
CA ARG A 40 20.72 5.85 -4.84
C ARG A 40 20.37 4.36 -4.89
N TYR A 41 19.13 4.01 -4.52
CA TYR A 41 18.62 2.65 -4.66
C TYR A 41 18.62 2.19 -6.12
N ASP A 42 18.08 3.01 -7.03
CA ASP A 42 18.00 2.68 -8.46
C ASP A 42 19.40 2.51 -9.10
N GLN A 43 20.36 3.34 -8.72
CA GLN A 43 21.75 3.23 -9.18
C GLN A 43 22.42 1.94 -8.70
N LEU A 44 22.24 1.60 -7.42
CA LEU A 44 22.77 0.35 -6.86
C LEU A 44 22.12 -0.87 -7.52
N ARG A 45 20.80 -0.80 -7.78
CA ARG A 45 20.05 -1.83 -8.50
C ARG A 45 20.59 -2.05 -9.91
N ASP A 46 20.88 -0.99 -10.66
CA ASP A 46 21.46 -1.09 -12.01
C ASP A 46 22.84 -1.77 -12.00
N VAL A 47 23.64 -1.56 -10.94
CA VAL A 47 24.94 -2.23 -10.78
C VAL A 47 24.76 -3.71 -10.43
N VAL A 48 23.84 -4.03 -9.52
CA VAL A 48 23.50 -5.43 -9.18
C VAL A 48 22.96 -6.17 -10.41
N ALA A 49 22.16 -5.52 -11.25
CA ALA A 49 21.64 -6.09 -12.49
C ALA A 49 22.74 -6.52 -13.48
N LYS A 50 23.90 -5.85 -13.47
CA LYS A 50 25.06 -6.20 -14.31
C LYS A 50 25.82 -7.44 -13.84
N ARG A 51 25.60 -7.89 -12.59
CA ARG A 51 26.23 -9.09 -11.98
C ARG A 51 27.76 -9.10 -12.05
N ASN A 52 28.38 -7.93 -11.88
CA ASN A 52 29.83 -7.82 -11.78
C ASN A 52 30.33 -8.48 -10.46
N PRO A 53 31.56 -9.01 -10.41
CA PRO A 53 32.12 -9.61 -9.18
C PRO A 53 31.93 -8.68 -7.96
N GLY A 54 31.43 -9.22 -6.84
CA GLY A 54 31.06 -8.44 -5.65
C GLY A 54 29.61 -7.93 -5.63
N TRP A 55 28.79 -8.26 -6.62
CA TRP A 55 27.36 -7.92 -6.66
C TRP A 55 26.55 -8.46 -5.46
N GLU A 56 26.98 -9.58 -4.87
CA GLU A 56 26.33 -10.20 -3.70
C GLU A 56 26.34 -9.26 -2.48
N HIS A 57 27.44 -8.55 -2.24
CA HIS A 57 27.51 -7.55 -1.16
C HIS A 57 26.67 -6.31 -1.47
N LEU A 58 26.53 -5.94 -2.74
CA LEU A 58 25.68 -4.83 -3.16
C LEU A 58 24.19 -5.16 -3.01
N GLN A 59 23.82 -6.44 -3.17
CA GLN A 59 22.48 -6.95 -2.89
C GLN A 59 22.13 -6.79 -1.40
N GLU A 60 23.07 -7.05 -0.49
CA GLU A 60 22.89 -6.82 0.95
C GLU A 60 22.71 -5.32 1.27
N GLY A 61 23.42 -4.46 0.56
CA GLY A 61 23.24 -3.00 0.62
C GLY A 61 21.84 -2.54 0.19
N LEU A 62 21.28 -3.12 -0.89
CA LEU A 62 19.91 -2.83 -1.33
C LEU A 62 18.87 -3.29 -0.31
N ILE A 63 19.07 -4.46 0.29
CA ILE A 63 18.18 -4.99 1.35
C ILE A 63 18.22 -4.09 2.59
N THR A 64 19.38 -3.55 2.95
CA THR A 64 19.54 -2.64 4.10
C THR A 64 18.93 -1.26 3.84
N LEU A 65 19.05 -0.76 2.61
CA LEU A 65 18.54 0.56 2.23
C LEU A 65 17.01 0.58 2.14
N ASP A 66 16.42 -0.40 1.46
CA ASP A 66 14.96 -0.54 1.38
C ASP A 66 14.57 -2.03 1.32
N PRO A 67 14.28 -2.65 2.47
CA PRO A 67 13.95 -4.07 2.53
C PRO A 67 12.61 -4.39 1.87
N VAL A 68 11.69 -3.43 1.77
CA VAL A 68 10.36 -3.65 1.17
C VAL A 68 10.52 -3.73 -0.34
N ARG A 69 11.17 -2.72 -0.94
CA ARG A 69 11.40 -2.67 -2.38
C ARG A 69 12.31 -3.80 -2.86
N ALA A 70 13.32 -4.17 -2.06
CA ALA A 70 14.22 -5.28 -2.39
C ALA A 70 13.51 -6.65 -2.43
N ARG A 71 12.42 -6.84 -1.67
CA ARG A 71 11.65 -8.10 -1.66
C ARG A 71 10.80 -8.27 -2.91
N ASP A 72 10.35 -7.18 -3.50
CA ASP A 72 9.47 -7.22 -4.68
C ASP A 72 10.24 -7.13 -6.00
N ASP A 73 11.57 -6.95 -5.94
CA ASP A 73 12.43 -6.79 -7.11
C ASP A 73 13.04 -8.12 -7.58
N PRO A 74 12.72 -8.61 -8.79
CA PRO A 74 13.24 -9.89 -9.29
C PRO A 74 14.77 -9.94 -9.43
N VAL A 75 15.45 -8.79 -9.48
CA VAL A 75 16.91 -8.70 -9.58
C VAL A 75 17.59 -8.93 -8.22
N VAL A 76 16.92 -8.56 -7.13
CA VAL A 76 17.47 -8.50 -5.77
C VAL A 76 17.00 -9.65 -4.90
N VAL A 77 15.96 -10.38 -5.29
CA VAL A 77 15.46 -11.51 -4.49
C VAL A 77 16.43 -12.70 -4.52
N LYS A 78 16.91 -13.10 -3.33
CA LYS A 78 17.79 -14.27 -3.15
C LYS A 78 17.18 -15.59 -3.67
N ASN A 79 15.84 -15.72 -3.68
CA ASN A 79 15.12 -16.92 -4.13
C ASN A 79 14.11 -16.59 -5.25
N VAL A 80 14.58 -16.64 -6.50
CA VAL A 80 13.76 -16.38 -7.70
C VAL A 80 12.56 -17.34 -7.83
N PRO A 81 12.67 -18.66 -7.57
CA PRO A 81 11.52 -19.56 -7.54
C PRO A 81 10.43 -19.16 -6.54
N TYR A 82 10.80 -18.81 -5.31
CA TYR A 82 9.87 -18.34 -4.27
C TYR A 82 9.14 -17.07 -4.74
N TYR A 83 9.87 -16.11 -5.30
CA TYR A 83 9.28 -14.86 -5.81
C TYR A 83 8.25 -15.12 -6.90
N LYS A 84 8.58 -15.98 -7.88
CA LYS A 84 7.65 -16.35 -8.96
C LYS A 84 6.41 -17.05 -8.42
N ALA A 85 6.57 -17.95 -7.45
CA ALA A 85 5.45 -18.61 -6.79
C ALA A 85 4.57 -17.60 -6.04
N LYS A 86 5.15 -16.72 -5.22
CA LYS A 86 4.41 -15.65 -4.53
C LYS A 86 3.61 -14.77 -5.50
N LYS A 87 4.24 -14.29 -6.58
CA LYS A 87 3.56 -13.47 -7.59
C LYS A 87 2.46 -14.22 -8.35
N ALA A 88 2.65 -15.51 -8.63
CA ALA A 88 1.60 -16.34 -9.21
C ALA A 88 0.40 -16.50 -8.26
N LEU A 89 0.66 -16.68 -6.95
CA LEU A 89 -0.39 -16.75 -5.93
C LEU A 89 -1.12 -15.41 -5.76
N GLU A 90 -0.40 -14.28 -5.76
CA GLU A 90 -1.03 -12.94 -5.77
C GLU A 90 -1.97 -12.77 -6.97
N ALA A 91 -1.54 -13.17 -8.17
CA ALA A 91 -2.38 -13.11 -9.35
C ALA A 91 -3.61 -14.04 -9.27
N GLU A 92 -3.46 -15.21 -8.64
CA GLU A 92 -4.56 -16.16 -8.46
C GLU A 92 -5.59 -15.66 -7.44
N VAL A 93 -5.14 -15.08 -6.32
CA VAL A 93 -6.03 -14.44 -5.34
C VAL A 93 -6.79 -13.27 -5.97
N MET A 94 -6.15 -12.48 -6.83
CA MET A 94 -6.80 -11.36 -7.52
C MET A 94 -7.85 -11.81 -8.55
N ARG A 95 -7.79 -13.05 -9.03
CA ARG A 95 -8.81 -13.65 -9.90
C ARG A 95 -10.02 -14.20 -9.14
N GLN A 96 -9.87 -14.46 -7.84
CA GLN A 96 -10.98 -14.96 -7.04
C GLN A 96 -11.92 -13.82 -6.68
N ASP A 97 -13.21 -14.04 -6.87
CA ASP A 97 -14.23 -13.09 -6.44
C ASP A 97 -14.31 -13.09 -4.90
N PRO A 98 -14.17 -11.92 -4.26
CA PRO A 98 -14.24 -11.84 -2.81
C PRO A 98 -15.67 -12.15 -2.33
N PRO A 99 -15.82 -12.86 -1.20
CA PRO A 99 -17.12 -13.12 -0.61
C PRO A 99 -17.76 -11.82 -0.13
N PRO A 100 -19.10 -11.76 -0.07
CA PRO A 100 -19.80 -10.60 0.48
C PRO A 100 -19.38 -10.34 1.92
N ARG A 101 -19.38 -9.05 2.28
CA ARG A 101 -18.99 -8.60 3.62
C ARG A 101 -19.90 -9.20 4.70
N PRO A 102 -19.34 -9.72 5.82
CA PRO A 102 -20.12 -10.14 6.98
C PRO A 102 -20.89 -8.97 7.60
N GLN A 103 -22.10 -9.24 8.09
CA GLN A 103 -22.98 -8.18 8.61
C GLN A 103 -22.45 -7.48 9.88
N ASN A 104 -21.52 -8.10 10.59
CA ASN A 104 -20.84 -7.55 11.77
C ASN A 104 -19.47 -6.92 11.45
N TRP A 105 -19.15 -6.68 10.17
CA TRP A 105 -17.84 -6.16 9.77
C TRP A 105 -17.81 -4.64 9.73
N GLY A 106 -17.02 -4.07 10.65
CA GLY A 106 -16.62 -2.66 10.68
C GLY A 106 -17.76 -1.73 11.12
N ASN A 107 -17.49 -0.91 12.14
CA ASN A 107 -18.30 0.27 12.44
C ASN A 107 -17.55 1.49 11.94
N LEU A 108 -18.17 2.25 11.04
CA LEU A 108 -17.64 3.52 10.58
C LEU A 108 -18.35 4.63 11.36
N ASP A 109 -17.58 5.42 12.12
CA ASP A 109 -18.11 6.62 12.75
C ASP A 109 -18.33 7.67 11.68
N LEU A 110 -19.61 7.97 11.45
CA LEU A 110 -20.04 8.87 10.40
C LEU A 110 -20.12 10.32 10.91
N PRO A 111 -19.61 11.31 10.16
CA PRO A 111 -19.57 12.70 10.62
C PRO A 111 -20.95 13.38 10.62
N LEU A 112 -21.85 13.01 9.71
CA LEU A 112 -23.22 13.52 9.68
C LEU A 112 -24.18 12.53 10.31
N ASN A 113 -24.99 13.01 11.25
CA ASN A 113 -26.11 12.30 11.84
C ASN A 113 -27.39 13.16 11.77
N ALA A 114 -28.55 12.54 12.01
CA ALA A 114 -29.82 13.27 12.06
C ALA A 114 -29.82 14.38 13.13
N SER A 115 -29.03 14.22 14.18
CA SER A 115 -28.81 15.22 15.24
C SER A 115 -27.93 16.41 14.83
N SER A 116 -27.30 16.38 13.66
CA SER A 116 -26.48 17.49 13.13
C SER A 116 -27.32 18.65 12.59
N TRP A 117 -28.64 18.50 12.50
CA TRP A 117 -29.57 19.49 11.96
C TRP A 117 -30.43 20.08 13.07
N SER A 118 -30.67 21.40 13.03
CA SER A 118 -31.53 22.06 14.02
C SER A 118 -33.01 21.82 13.72
N GLU A 119 -33.86 21.86 14.75
CA GLU A 119 -35.32 21.71 14.58
C GLU A 119 -35.93 22.80 13.67
N ASP A 120 -35.28 23.96 13.57
CA ASP A 120 -35.70 25.04 12.69
C ASP A 120 -35.29 24.81 11.23
N ASP A 121 -34.15 24.15 10.98
CA ASP A 121 -33.74 23.74 9.63
C ASP A 121 -34.67 22.66 9.07
N LEU A 122 -35.17 21.77 9.93
CA LEU A 122 -36.10 20.71 9.56
C LEU A 122 -37.52 21.22 9.23
N LYS A 123 -37.83 22.50 9.45
CA LYS A 123 -39.10 23.11 9.03
C LYS A 123 -39.09 23.53 7.57
N ASP A 124 -37.90 23.68 6.97
CA ASP A 124 -37.74 24.04 5.56
C ASP A 124 -37.69 22.76 4.69
N PRO A 125 -38.63 22.58 3.74
CA PRO A 125 -38.65 21.40 2.88
C PRO A 125 -37.39 21.26 2.00
N ALA A 126 -36.73 22.37 1.64
CA ALA A 126 -35.50 22.31 0.86
C ALA A 126 -34.33 21.71 1.67
N LYS A 127 -34.16 22.16 2.91
CA LYS A 127 -33.12 21.66 3.82
C LYS A 127 -33.37 20.22 4.26
N LEU A 128 -34.64 19.83 4.45
CA LEU A 128 -35.00 18.43 4.69
C LEU A 128 -34.56 17.53 3.54
N TYR A 129 -34.79 17.96 2.30
CA TYR A 129 -34.35 17.22 1.13
C TYR A 129 -32.81 17.11 1.09
N GLU A 130 -32.09 18.21 1.29
CA GLU A 130 -30.63 18.21 1.36
C GLU A 130 -30.08 17.26 2.42
N MET A 131 -30.64 17.28 3.63
CA MET A 131 -30.28 16.34 4.70
C MET A 131 -30.40 14.90 4.23
N THR A 132 -31.55 14.52 3.65
CA THR A 132 -31.78 13.12 3.22
C THR A 132 -30.80 12.69 2.14
N VAL A 133 -30.52 13.57 1.17
CA VAL A 133 -29.56 13.32 0.09
C VAL A 133 -28.15 13.15 0.66
N LEU A 134 -27.71 14.03 1.56
CA LEU A 134 -26.38 13.98 2.15
C LEU A 134 -26.20 12.75 3.05
N LEU A 135 -27.18 12.42 3.89
CA LEU A 135 -27.13 11.23 4.74
C LEU A 135 -27.11 9.94 3.90
N ASN A 136 -27.90 9.88 2.83
CA ASN A 136 -27.91 8.72 1.94
C ASN A 136 -26.59 8.60 1.16
N ALA A 137 -26.07 9.70 0.62
CA ALA A 137 -24.78 9.71 -0.07
C ALA A 137 -23.63 9.30 0.85
N GLN A 138 -23.62 9.81 2.10
CA GLN A 138 -22.63 9.43 3.10
C GLN A 138 -22.72 7.93 3.42
N ARG A 139 -23.92 7.39 3.55
CA ARG A 139 -24.13 5.95 3.78
C ARG A 139 -23.64 5.11 2.61
N GLU A 140 -23.94 5.50 1.38
CA GLU A 140 -23.47 4.78 0.18
C GLU A 140 -21.94 4.77 0.09
N ILE A 141 -21.28 5.90 0.40
CA ILE A 141 -19.82 6.00 0.43
C ILE A 141 -19.25 5.12 1.55
N ALA A 142 -19.87 5.14 2.73
CA ALA A 142 -19.47 4.34 3.87
C ALA A 142 -19.57 2.83 3.58
N ASP A 143 -20.66 2.40 2.98
CA ASP A 143 -20.88 1.00 2.59
C ASP A 143 -19.82 0.57 1.56
N LYS A 144 -19.58 1.37 0.51
CA LYS A 144 -18.53 1.10 -0.49
C LYS A 144 -17.13 1.04 0.12
N LEU A 145 -16.84 1.91 1.09
CA LEU A 145 -15.55 1.91 1.78
C LEU A 145 -15.38 0.65 2.64
N LEU A 146 -16.41 0.25 3.39
CA LEU A 146 -16.40 -0.95 4.21
C LEU A 146 -16.26 -2.22 3.36
N ASP A 147 -16.92 -2.26 2.20
CA ASP A 147 -16.79 -3.36 1.25
C ASP A 147 -15.37 -3.42 0.69
N ALA A 148 -14.79 -2.30 0.26
CA ALA A 148 -13.40 -2.26 -0.21
C ALA A 148 -12.38 -2.66 0.89
N GLN A 149 -12.62 -2.26 2.15
CA GLN A 149 -11.80 -2.66 3.29
C GLN A 149 -11.90 -4.18 3.53
N TRP A 150 -13.11 -4.73 3.49
CA TRP A 150 -13.33 -6.16 3.63
C TRP A 150 -12.64 -6.95 2.51
N GLU A 151 -12.82 -6.55 1.25
CA GLU A 151 -12.18 -7.20 0.10
C GLU A 151 -10.65 -7.21 0.24
N THR A 152 -10.06 -6.07 0.63
CA THR A 152 -8.61 -5.95 0.80
C THR A 152 -8.12 -6.90 1.88
N LYS A 153 -8.83 -6.93 3.02
CA LYS A 153 -8.48 -7.81 4.14
C LYS A 153 -8.61 -9.27 3.74
N TRP A 154 -9.72 -9.66 3.10
CA TRP A 154 -9.96 -11.03 2.65
C TRP A 154 -8.88 -11.50 1.67
N ARG A 155 -8.52 -10.67 0.67
CA ARG A 155 -7.44 -10.98 -0.28
C ARG A 155 -6.11 -11.17 0.43
N GLN A 156 -5.80 -10.34 1.43
CA GLN A 156 -4.57 -10.47 2.20
C GLN A 156 -4.55 -11.76 3.03
N GLU A 157 -5.65 -12.11 3.71
CA GLU A 157 -5.76 -13.35 4.46
C GLU A 157 -5.68 -14.57 3.56
N LYS A 158 -6.36 -14.55 2.40
CA LYS A 158 -6.30 -15.64 1.42
C LYS A 158 -4.90 -15.82 0.83
N LEU A 159 -4.21 -14.72 0.55
CA LEU A 159 -2.82 -14.75 0.13
C LEU A 159 -1.94 -15.41 1.20
N ASN A 160 -2.09 -15.02 2.47
CA ASN A 160 -1.31 -15.59 3.56
C ASN A 160 -1.57 -17.09 3.72
N GLU A 161 -2.83 -17.53 3.68
CA GLU A 161 -3.21 -18.95 3.74
C GLU A 161 -2.57 -19.75 2.59
N MET A 162 -2.67 -19.24 1.35
CA MET A 162 -2.09 -19.89 0.18
C MET A 162 -0.55 -19.89 0.22
N LEU A 163 0.07 -18.86 0.78
CA LEU A 163 1.51 -18.84 1.01
C LEU A 163 1.91 -19.91 2.02
N GLU A 164 1.22 -20.03 3.14
CA GLU A 164 1.50 -21.08 4.12
C GLU A 164 1.35 -22.49 3.53
N GLU A 165 0.31 -22.73 2.73
CA GLU A 165 0.03 -24.04 2.13
C GLU A 165 1.04 -24.39 1.02
N LYS A 166 1.28 -23.46 0.09
CA LYS A 166 2.06 -23.73 -1.13
C LYS A 166 3.56 -23.48 -0.96
N VAL A 167 3.97 -22.68 0.02
CA VAL A 167 5.36 -22.25 0.16
C VAL A 167 6.12 -23.00 1.25
N ARG A 168 5.42 -23.71 2.14
CA ARG A 168 6.02 -24.68 3.08
C ARG A 168 7.10 -25.59 2.46
N PRO A 169 6.92 -26.20 1.27
CA PRO A 169 7.95 -27.04 0.66
C PRO A 169 9.17 -26.26 0.14
N TYR A 170 9.03 -24.99 -0.21
CA TYR A 170 10.16 -24.16 -0.62
C TYR A 170 10.98 -23.65 0.58
N ILE A 171 10.38 -23.59 1.77
CA ILE A 171 11.07 -23.23 3.02
C ILE A 171 11.85 -24.44 3.57
N GLN A 172 11.29 -25.65 3.50
CA GLN A 172 11.92 -26.88 4.02
C GLN A 172 13.17 -27.32 3.23
N ASN A 173 13.31 -26.93 1.95
CA ASN A 173 14.50 -27.23 1.17
C ASN A 173 15.67 -26.24 1.38
N ILE A 174 15.56 -25.33 2.36
CA ILE A 174 16.56 -24.28 2.68
C ILE A 174 17.16 -24.53 4.08
N ASP A 175 17.21 -25.79 4.53
CA ASP A 175 18.04 -26.17 5.67
C ASP A 175 19.51 -26.17 5.21
N ASN A 176 20.22 -25.05 5.46
CA ASN A 176 21.67 -24.97 5.81
C ASN A 176 22.29 -23.56 5.65
N GLY A 177 21.51 -22.51 5.45
CA GLY A 177 22.04 -21.14 5.37
C GLY A 177 21.14 -20.13 6.05
N VAL A 178 21.35 -19.95 7.36
CA VAL A 178 20.83 -18.89 8.25
C VAL A 178 20.20 -17.71 7.48
N LEU A 179 18.87 -17.54 7.52
CA LEU A 179 18.12 -16.26 7.41
C LEU A 179 16.59 -16.49 7.57
N PRO A 180 15.80 -15.41 7.81
CA PRO A 180 14.81 -15.32 8.89
C PRO A 180 13.42 -15.87 8.50
N GLN A 181 12.64 -16.20 9.53
CA GLN A 181 11.26 -16.68 9.43
C GLN A 181 10.42 -15.87 8.43
N PRO A 182 9.45 -16.50 7.73
CA PRO A 182 8.51 -15.77 6.89
C PRO A 182 7.84 -14.70 7.74
N ILE A 183 8.08 -13.44 7.38
CA ILE A 183 7.40 -12.31 7.99
C ILE A 183 5.99 -12.36 7.42
N VAL A 184 5.08 -12.96 8.18
CA VAL A 184 3.64 -12.77 8.06
C VAL A 184 3.42 -11.29 7.86
N ILE A 185 2.81 -10.88 6.76
CA ILE A 185 2.43 -9.48 6.57
C ILE A 185 1.51 -9.18 7.75
N PRO A 186 1.90 -8.33 8.71
CA PRO A 186 1.00 -7.99 9.79
C PRO A 186 -0.25 -7.44 9.11
N SER A 187 -1.38 -8.12 9.31
CA SER A 187 -2.69 -7.52 9.10
C SER A 187 -2.61 -6.16 9.77
N GLN A 188 -2.88 -5.08 9.03
CA GLN A 188 -3.07 -3.77 9.64
C GLN A 188 -4.34 -3.86 10.50
N THR A 189 -4.22 -4.47 11.69
CA THR A 189 -5.10 -4.20 12.80
C THR A 189 -4.87 -2.75 13.11
N GLY A 190 -5.76 -1.92 12.55
CA GLY A 190 -5.82 -0.50 12.85
C GLY A 190 -5.71 -0.32 14.35
N ASN A 191 -4.79 0.57 14.74
CA ASN A 191 -4.78 1.17 16.06
C ASN A 191 -6.20 1.64 16.42
N GLN A 192 -6.93 0.84 17.18
CA GLN A 192 -7.90 1.39 18.12
C GLN A 192 -7.10 1.83 19.35
N LYS A 193 -6.58 3.05 19.29
CA LYS A 193 -6.49 3.89 20.47
C LYS A 193 -7.83 4.60 20.55
N VAL A 194 -8.66 4.25 21.53
CA VAL A 194 -8.96 5.01 22.75
C VAL A 194 -9.58 4.04 23.75
#